data_AF-A0A259KUB9-F1
#
_entry.id   AF-A0A259KUB9-F1
#
_cell.length_a   1.000
_cell.length_b   1.000
_cell.length_c   1.000
_cell.angle_alpha   90.00
_cell.angle_beta   90.00
_cell.angle_gamma   90.00
#
_symmetry.space_group_name_H-M   'P 1'
#
loop_
_entity.id
_entity.type
_entity.pdbx_description
1 polymer ?
#
loop_
_entity_poly.entity_id
_entity_poly.type
_entity_poly.pdbx_seq_one_letter_code
_entity_poly.pdbx_strand_id
1 'polypeptide(L)'
;FAGSVCWVFGYDTIYAHQDREDDAIVGVRSTALLFGRRSWIALALSYGATLILFAMALASAGAGLLAALGLAIFGGYLFIQVKRLDIDDPDRCLALFKSNRDAGLVLFAGLALDAALQHAVAIGLF
;
A
#
# COMPACT_ATOMS: atom_id res chain seq x y z
N PHE A 1 -7.80 -8.67 -5.38
CA PHE A 1 -8.85 -7.62 -5.38
C PHE A 1 -8.99 -6.96 -4.00
N ALA A 2 -9.51 -7.65 -2.98
CA ALA A 2 -9.78 -7.03 -1.66
C ALA A 2 -8.57 -6.33 -1.02
N GLY A 3 -7.37 -6.94 -1.05
CA GLY A 3 -6.16 -6.30 -0.52
C GLY A 3 -5.79 -5.00 -1.24
N SER A 4 -6.06 -4.90 -2.54
CA SER A 4 -5.86 -3.69 -3.34
C SER A 4 -6.85 -2.60 -2.94
N VAL A 5 -8.11 -2.95 -2.64
CA VAL A 5 -9.11 -2.01 -2.13
C VAL A 5 -8.66 -1.41 -0.80
N CYS A 6 -8.19 -2.25 0.13
CA CYS A 6 -7.65 -1.77 1.41
C CYS A 6 -6.42 -0.87 1.21
N TRP A 7 -5.57 -1.18 0.24
CA TRP A 7 -4.36 -0.39 -0.03
C TRP A 7 -4.71 0.98 -0.58
N VAL A 8 -5.60 1.02 -1.60
CA VAL A 8 -6.14 2.24 -2.20
C VAL A 8 -6.79 3.12 -1.14
N PHE A 9 -7.67 2.53 -0.34
CA PHE A 9 -8.31 3.24 0.78
C PHE A 9 -7.28 3.89 1.72
N GLY A 10 -6.20 3.17 2.05
CA GLY A 10 -5.16 3.69 2.93
C GLY A 10 -4.40 4.87 2.35
N TYR A 11 -3.88 4.76 1.11
CA TYR A 11 -3.13 5.88 0.52
C TYR A 11 -4.03 7.03 0.04
N ASP A 12 -5.29 6.77 -0.35
CA ASP A 12 -6.26 7.84 -0.66
C ASP A 12 -6.61 8.63 0.59
N THR A 13 -6.60 7.99 1.77
CA THR A 13 -6.75 8.71 3.05
C THR A 13 -5.56 9.62 3.33
N ILE A 14 -4.35 9.27 2.88
CA ILE A 14 -3.19 10.19 2.94
C ILE A 14 -3.44 11.37 2.01
N TYR A 15 -3.83 11.10 0.77
CA TYR A 15 -4.08 12.14 -0.24
C TYR A 15 -5.21 13.09 0.17
N ALA A 16 -6.25 12.60 0.83
CA ALA A 16 -7.33 13.45 1.35
C ALA A 16 -6.85 14.53 2.34
N HIS A 17 -5.70 14.34 3.01
CA HIS A 17 -5.14 15.38 3.88
C HIS A 17 -4.47 16.52 3.10
N GLN A 18 -4.08 16.28 1.85
CA GLN A 18 -3.58 17.32 0.95
C GLN A 18 -4.69 18.33 0.61
N ASP A 19 -5.91 17.85 0.40
CA ASP A 19 -7.06 18.66 -0.04
C ASP A 19 -7.99 19.05 1.13
N ARG A 20 -7.56 18.82 2.39
CA ARG A 20 -8.40 18.92 3.61
C ARG A 20 -9.07 20.28 3.80
N GLU A 21 -8.34 21.37 3.55
CA GLU A 21 -8.86 22.73 3.73
C GLU A 21 -9.89 23.09 2.66
N ASP A 22 -9.60 22.74 1.41
CA ASP A 22 -10.51 22.95 0.27
C ASP A 22 -11.80 22.13 0.44
N ASP A 23 -11.67 20.86 0.86
CA ASP A 23 -12.81 20.00 1.18
C ASP A 23 -13.71 20.60 2.26
N ALA A 24 -13.11 21.19 3.30
CA ALA A 24 -13.85 21.82 4.39
C ALA A 24 -14.59 23.08 3.93
N ILE A 25 -13.99 23.87 3.04
CA ILE A 25 -14.60 25.09 2.47
C ILE A 25 -15.80 24.73 1.60
N VAL A 26 -15.69 23.69 0.77
CA VAL A 26 -16.74 23.28 -0.19
C VAL A 26 -17.78 22.35 0.46
N GLY A 27 -17.52 21.86 1.68
CA GLY A 27 -18.44 21.00 2.44
C GLY A 27 -18.41 19.53 2.03
N VAL A 28 -17.32 19.09 1.40
CA VAL A 28 -17.09 17.68 1.02
C VAL A 28 -16.77 16.86 2.28
N ARG A 29 -17.36 15.67 2.43
CA ARG A 29 -17.12 14.78 3.57
C ARG A 29 -15.98 13.79 3.30
N SER A 30 -14.74 14.27 3.23
CA SER A 30 -13.58 13.42 2.95
C SER A 30 -13.13 12.57 4.15
N THR A 31 -12.32 11.55 3.88
CA THR A 31 -11.74 10.67 4.91
C THR A 31 -10.79 11.44 5.84
N ALA A 32 -10.13 12.50 5.34
CA ALA A 32 -9.33 13.41 6.15
C ALA A 32 -10.15 14.11 7.23
N LEU A 33 -11.35 14.57 6.91
CA LEU A 33 -12.28 15.15 7.89
C LEU A 33 -12.89 14.11 8.81
N LEU A 34 -13.22 12.92 8.29
CA LEU A 34 -13.81 11.83 9.07
C LEU A 34 -12.85 11.30 10.15
N PHE A 35 -11.59 11.03 9.78
CA PHE A 35 -10.61 10.42 10.69
C PHE A 35 -9.74 11.45 11.40
N GLY A 36 -9.47 12.60 10.79
CA GLY A 36 -8.65 13.68 11.37
C GLY A 36 -7.34 13.15 11.95
N ARG A 37 -7.08 13.46 13.23
CA ARG A 37 -5.88 13.01 13.97
C ARG A 37 -5.76 11.48 14.12
N ARG A 38 -6.85 10.73 13.90
CA ARG A 38 -6.87 9.26 13.96
C ARG A 38 -6.59 8.60 12.60
N SER A 39 -6.27 9.38 11.56
CA SER A 39 -5.99 8.84 10.22
C SER A 39 -4.88 7.80 10.19
N TRP A 40 -3.87 7.94 11.05
CA TRP A 40 -2.81 6.93 11.20
C TRP A 40 -3.36 5.54 11.59
N ILE A 41 -4.47 5.48 12.35
CA ILE A 41 -5.14 4.21 12.72
C ILE A 41 -5.82 3.62 11.49
N ALA A 42 -6.53 4.44 10.70
CA ALA A 42 -7.19 4.00 9.47
C ALA A 42 -6.16 3.45 8.46
N LEU A 43 -5.03 4.12 8.31
CA LEU A 43 -3.90 3.63 7.50
C LEU A 43 -3.34 2.32 8.06
N ALA A 44 -3.04 2.25 9.35
CA ALA A 44 -2.44 1.05 9.95
C ALA A 44 -3.34 -0.19 9.79
N LEU A 45 -4.64 -0.03 10.02
CA LEU A 45 -5.61 -1.11 9.86
C LEU A 45 -5.79 -1.52 8.39
N SER A 46 -5.92 -0.55 7.49
CA SER A 46 -6.11 -0.83 6.05
C SER A 46 -4.85 -1.46 5.44
N TYR A 47 -3.66 -0.96 5.74
CA TYR A 47 -2.41 -1.56 5.29
C TYR A 47 -2.15 -2.92 5.94
N GLY A 48 -2.50 -3.11 7.21
CA GLY A 48 -2.47 -4.43 7.85
C GLY A 48 -3.36 -5.44 7.12
N ALA A 49 -4.60 -5.04 6.79
CA ALA A 49 -5.51 -5.86 6.01
C ALA A 49 -4.98 -6.15 4.59
N THR A 50 -4.39 -5.15 3.91
CA THR A 50 -3.71 -5.35 2.62
C THR A 50 -2.64 -6.44 2.71
N LEU A 51 -1.74 -6.36 3.68
CA LEU A 51 -0.63 -7.31 3.81
C LEU A 51 -1.13 -8.73 4.10
N ILE A 52 -2.13 -8.87 4.98
CA ILE A 52 -2.74 -10.18 5.27
C ILE A 52 -3.41 -10.75 4.02
N LEU A 53 -4.23 -9.96 3.32
CA LEU A 53 -4.96 -10.41 2.14
C LEU A 53 -4.02 -10.75 0.97
N PHE A 54 -2.94 -9.99 0.78
CA PHE A 54 -1.93 -10.32 -0.22
C PHE A 54 -1.13 -11.56 0.18
N ALA A 55 -0.72 -11.71 1.44
CA ALA A 55 -0.04 -12.92 1.91
C ALA A 55 -0.89 -14.17 1.69
N MET A 56 -2.19 -14.11 2.01
CA MET A 56 -3.14 -15.19 1.74
C MET A 56 -3.26 -15.50 0.24
N ALA A 57 -3.32 -14.46 -0.60
CA ALA A 57 -3.38 -14.64 -2.05
C ALA A 57 -2.12 -15.32 -2.59
N LEU A 58 -0.93 -14.90 -2.15
CA LEU A 58 0.35 -15.50 -2.53
C LEU A 58 0.44 -16.97 -2.09
N ALA A 59 0.06 -17.26 -0.85
CA ALA A 59 0.02 -18.63 -0.34
C ALA A 59 -0.95 -19.51 -1.16
N SER A 60 -2.14 -19.00 -1.49
CA SER A 60 -3.12 -19.73 -2.29
C SER A 60 -2.69 -19.97 -3.74
N ALA A 61 -1.82 -19.11 -4.27
CA ALA A 61 -1.29 -19.21 -5.63
C ALA A 61 -0.03 -20.07 -5.72
N GLY A 62 0.50 -20.59 -4.60
CA GLY A 62 1.78 -21.30 -4.58
C GLY A 62 2.96 -20.40 -4.92
N ALA A 63 2.87 -19.10 -4.64
CA ALA A 63 3.96 -18.15 -4.88
C ALA A 63 5.18 -18.47 -4.00
N GLY A 64 6.36 -18.24 -4.55
CA GLY A 64 7.64 -18.60 -3.94
C GLY A 64 8.24 -17.48 -3.09
N LEU A 65 9.52 -17.68 -2.75
CA LEU A 65 10.26 -16.81 -1.85
C LEU A 65 10.41 -15.38 -2.40
N LEU A 66 10.58 -15.21 -3.72
CA LEU A 66 10.80 -13.87 -4.31
C LEU A 66 9.53 -13.02 -4.22
N ALA A 67 8.36 -13.64 -4.39
CA ALA A 67 7.08 -12.99 -4.19
C ALA A 67 6.88 -12.59 -2.72
N ALA A 68 7.22 -13.47 -1.78
CA ALA A 68 7.15 -13.19 -0.35
C ALA A 68 8.10 -12.05 0.07
N LEU A 69 9.31 -11.99 -0.48
CA LEU A 69 10.26 -10.89 -0.27
C LEU A 69 9.73 -9.57 -0.85
N GLY A 70 9.16 -9.60 -2.06
CA GLY A 70 8.50 -8.43 -2.66
C GLY A 70 7.39 -7.88 -1.76
N LEU A 71 6.56 -8.76 -1.20
CA LEU A 71 5.51 -8.39 -0.24
C LEU A 71 6.08 -7.84 1.06
N ALA A 72 7.17 -8.40 1.58
CA ALA A 72 7.81 -7.91 2.80
C ALA A 72 8.38 -6.49 2.62
N ILE A 73 9.07 -6.22 1.50
CA ILE A 73 9.61 -4.89 1.21
C ILE A 73 8.47 -3.89 0.97
N PHE A 74 7.43 -4.29 0.24
CA PHE A 74 6.20 -3.51 0.09
C PHE A 74 5.59 -3.14 1.45
N GLY A 75 5.49 -4.10 2.39
CA GLY A 75 5.06 -3.84 3.76
C GLY A 75 5.96 -2.86 4.51
N GLY A 76 7.27 -2.88 4.25
CA GLY A 76 8.22 -1.88 4.75
C GLY A 76 7.88 -0.46 4.28
N TYR A 77 7.54 -0.27 3.00
CA TYR A 77 7.07 1.02 2.48
C TYR A 77 5.80 1.49 3.20
N LEU A 78 4.80 0.62 3.34
CA LEU A 78 3.55 0.95 4.02
C LEU A 78 3.77 1.33 5.50
N PHE A 79 4.63 0.59 6.19
CA PHE A 79 5.00 0.90 7.58
C PHE A 79 5.67 2.27 7.69
N ILE A 80 6.60 2.58 6.79
CA ILE A 80 7.27 3.89 6.73
C ILE A 80 6.24 5.00 6.49
N GLN A 81 5.25 4.79 5.61
CA GLN A 81 4.18 5.77 5.37
C GLN A 81 3.37 6.03 6.65
N VAL A 82 2.96 4.99 7.39
CA VAL A 82 2.25 5.15 8.68
C VAL A 82 3.10 5.93 9.68
N LYS A 83 4.40 5.63 9.78
CA LYS A 83 5.32 6.27 10.73
C LYS A 83 5.64 7.72 10.39
N ARG A 84 5.62 8.07 9.10
CA ARG A 84 6.01 9.39 8.57
C ARG A 84 4.82 10.27 8.25
N LEU A 85 3.60 9.78 8.44
CA LEU A 85 2.37 10.55 8.24
C LEU A 85 2.40 11.76 9.18
N ASP A 86 2.39 12.93 8.57
CA ASP A 86 2.09 14.19 9.22
C ASP A 86 0.89 14.78 8.46
N ILE A 87 -0.23 14.94 9.15
CA ILE A 87 -1.50 15.38 8.53
C ILE A 87 -1.59 16.91 8.41
N ASP A 88 -0.68 17.61 9.08
CA ASP A 88 -0.60 19.07 9.06
C ASP A 88 0.44 19.56 8.03
N ASP A 89 1.09 18.63 7.30
CA ASP A 89 2.05 18.89 6.22
C ASP A 89 1.53 18.31 4.88
N PRO A 90 0.82 19.12 4.06
CA PRO A 90 0.25 18.67 2.78
C PRO A 90 1.30 18.18 1.77
N ASP A 91 2.49 18.79 1.74
CA ASP A 91 3.58 18.39 0.84
C ASP A 91 4.10 17.00 1.22
N ARG A 92 4.19 16.73 2.53
CA ARG A 92 4.51 15.39 3.04
C ARG A 92 3.42 14.38 2.70
N CYS A 93 2.14 14.72 2.86
CA CYS A 93 1.04 13.86 2.43
C CYS A 93 1.15 13.50 0.95
N LEU A 94 1.37 14.49 0.08
CA LEU A 94 1.53 14.27 -1.35
C LEU A 94 2.74 13.39 -1.68
N ALA A 95 3.86 13.61 -1.01
CA ALA A 95 5.06 12.79 -1.18
C ALA A 95 4.83 11.33 -0.77
N LEU A 96 4.15 11.10 0.36
CA LEU A 96 3.80 9.75 0.83
C LEU A 96 2.81 9.08 -0.13
N PHE A 97 1.78 9.79 -0.60
CA PHE A 97 0.86 9.29 -1.62
C PHE A 97 1.61 8.84 -2.88
N LYS A 98 2.46 9.71 -3.45
CA LYS A 98 3.26 9.40 -4.64
C LYS A 98 4.20 8.20 -4.45
N SER A 99 4.72 7.99 -3.24
CA SER A 99 5.59 6.85 -2.92
C SER A 99 4.91 5.48 -3.09
N ASN A 100 3.58 5.42 -3.18
CA ASN A 100 2.85 4.18 -3.46
C ASN A 100 3.11 3.65 -4.88
N ARG A 101 3.53 4.50 -5.82
CA ARG A 101 4.04 4.04 -7.12
C ARG A 101 5.23 3.10 -6.91
N ASP A 102 6.20 3.52 -6.12
CA ASP A 102 7.43 2.75 -5.90
C ASP A 102 7.16 1.50 -5.08
N ALA A 103 6.30 1.60 -4.06
CA ALA A 103 5.83 0.44 -3.31
C ALA A 103 5.20 -0.60 -4.24
N GLY A 104 4.28 -0.17 -5.13
CA GLY A 104 3.65 -1.04 -6.11
C GLY A 104 4.64 -1.68 -7.09
N LEU A 105 5.63 -0.91 -7.57
CA LEU A 105 6.68 -1.42 -8.45
C LEU A 105 7.54 -2.48 -7.77
N VAL A 106 7.87 -2.32 -6.49
CA VAL A 106 8.62 -3.33 -5.73
C VAL A 106 7.82 -4.62 -5.57
N LEU A 107 6.53 -4.51 -5.22
CA LEU A 107 5.65 -5.68 -5.13
C LEU A 107 5.56 -6.39 -6.49
N PHE A 108 5.33 -5.64 -7.57
CA PHE A 108 5.27 -6.17 -8.93
C PHE A 108 6.56 -6.87 -9.33
N ALA A 109 7.72 -6.26 -9.06
CA ALA A 109 9.02 -6.86 -9.39
C ALA A 109 9.22 -8.19 -8.66
N GLY A 110 8.88 -8.27 -7.36
CA GLY A 110 8.94 -9.53 -6.62
C GLY A 110 8.05 -10.63 -7.23
N LEU A 111 6.83 -10.29 -7.62
CA LEU A 111 5.90 -11.22 -8.27
C LEU A 111 6.38 -11.67 -9.65
N ALA A 112 6.86 -10.73 -10.46
CA ALA A 112 7.33 -11.01 -11.81
C ALA A 112 8.58 -11.90 -11.81
N LEU A 113 9.54 -11.62 -10.91
CA LEU A 113 10.74 -12.44 -10.74
C LEU A 113 10.41 -13.84 -10.24
N ASP A 114 9.50 -13.95 -9.27
CA ASP A 114 9.05 -15.24 -8.77
C ASP A 114 8.39 -16.08 -9.87
N ALA A 115 7.46 -15.48 -10.62
CA ALA A 115 6.79 -16.15 -11.73
C ALA A 115 7.76 -16.58 -12.84
N ALA A 116 8.73 -15.71 -13.19
CA ALA A 116 9.76 -16.03 -14.18
C ALA A 116 10.65 -17.20 -13.71
N LEU A 117 11.05 -17.21 -12.44
CA LEU A 117 11.85 -18.29 -11.86
C LEU A 117 11.08 -19.61 -11.86
N GLN A 118 9.83 -19.61 -11.41
CA GLN A 118 8.99 -20.82 -11.41
C GLN A 118 8.77 -21.36 -12.83
N HIS A 119 8.55 -20.48 -13.81
CA HIS A 119 8.42 -20.89 -15.20
C HIS A 119 9.71 -21.51 -15.74
N ALA A 120 10.88 -20.91 -15.45
CA ALA A 120 12.18 -21.43 -15.86
C ALA A 120 12.45 -22.82 -15.26
N VAL A 121 12.12 -23.03 -13.99
CA VAL A 121 12.20 -24.35 -13.34
C VAL A 121 11.25 -25.36 -14.00
N ALA A 122 10.02 -24.95 -14.32
CA ALA A 122 9.03 -25.84 -14.94
C ALA A 122 9.43 -26.35 -16.33
N ILE A 123 10.25 -25.60 -17.08
CA ILE A 123 10.76 -26.00 -18.41
C ILE A 123 12.16 -26.63 -18.37
N GLY A 124 12.72 -26.86 -17.18
CA GLY A 124 13.99 -27.57 -16.99
C GLY A 124 15.24 -26.74 -17.30
N LEU A 125 15.18 -25.40 -17.16
CA LEU A 125 16.38 -24.55 -17.26
C LEU A 125 17.29 -24.69 -16.03
N PHE A 126 16.79 -25.27 -14.94
CA PHE A 126 17.48 -25.53 -13.67
C PHE A 126 17.11 -26.89 -13.11
#